data_AF-A0AAV5T8H7-F1
#
_entry.id   AF-A0AAV5T8H7-F1
#
_cell.length_a   1.000
_cell.length_b   1.000
_cell.length_c   1.000
_cell.angle_alpha   90.00
_cell.angle_beta   90.00
_cell.angle_gamma   90.00
#
_symmetry.space_group_name_H-M   'P 1'
#
loop_
_entity.id
_entity.type
_entity.pdbx_description
1 polymer ?
#
loop_
_entity_poly.entity_id
_entity_poly.type
_entity_poly.pdbx_seq_one_letter_code
_entity_poly.pdbx_strand_id
1 'polypeptide(L)'
;MLYLLEQRDSHPAREDPVLTWKFCHLLHKLIRDGHKSVPSESHRYFVFISVVSQCWVTSGSISRHLDTGAGNEQYCKMLCERLEFHRKYPQIPGNLVVPENVLRAIQNDLDGAFEAS
;
A
#
# COMPACT_ATOMS: atom_id res chain seq x y z
N MET A 1 11.77 -0.74 -10.83
CA MET A 1 11.42 0.60 -10.32
C MET A 1 11.64 0.68 -8.81
N LEU A 2 11.00 -0.18 -8.00
CA LEU A 2 11.20 -0.19 -6.53
C LEU A 2 12.64 -0.53 -6.10
N TYR A 3 13.35 -1.40 -6.83
CA TYR A 3 14.77 -1.69 -6.59
C TYR A 3 15.70 -0.48 -6.77
N LEU A 4 15.34 0.48 -7.65
CA LEU A 4 16.12 1.70 -7.86
C LEU A 4 15.89 2.73 -6.74
N LEU A 5 14.82 2.56 -5.96
CA LEU A 5 14.45 3.43 -4.85
C LEU A 5 15.17 3.04 -3.55
N GLU A 6 15.68 1.82 -3.46
CA GLU A 6 16.30 1.24 -2.26
C GLU A 6 17.81 1.58 -2.12
N GLN A 7 18.46 2.09 -3.17
CA GLN A 7 19.92 2.29 -3.21
C GLN A 7 20.42 3.73 -2.94
N ARG A 8 19.63 4.59 -2.28
CA ARG A 8 20.09 5.94 -1.89
C ARG A 8 19.74 6.26 -0.45
N ASP A 9 20.76 6.68 0.31
CA ASP A 9 20.66 7.09 1.73
C ASP A 9 19.69 8.26 1.96
N SER A 10 19.48 9.11 0.95
CA SER A 10 18.41 10.11 0.89
C SER A 10 17.43 9.75 -0.23
N HIS A 11 16.21 9.38 0.17
CA HIS A 11 15.19 8.95 -0.78
C HIS A 11 14.36 10.16 -1.25
N PRO A 12 14.33 10.53 -2.53
CA PRO A 12 13.65 11.76 -2.99
C PRO A 12 12.15 11.76 -2.71
N ALA A 13 11.48 10.60 -2.67
CA ALA A 13 10.08 10.51 -2.25
C ALA A 13 9.84 10.72 -0.74
N ARG A 14 10.87 10.97 0.07
CA ARG A 14 10.75 11.44 1.47
C ARG A 14 10.81 12.96 1.58
N GLU A 15 11.24 13.65 0.53
CA GLU A 15 11.55 15.08 0.55
C GLU A 15 10.71 15.88 -0.47
N ASP A 16 10.31 15.26 -1.59
CA ASP A 16 9.47 15.89 -2.62
C ASP A 16 8.02 15.37 -2.55
N PRO A 17 7.04 16.22 -2.16
CA PRO A 17 5.66 15.79 -1.99
C PRO A 17 4.97 15.37 -3.30
N VAL A 18 5.39 15.93 -4.44
CA VAL A 18 4.83 15.56 -5.75
C VAL A 18 5.34 14.19 -6.17
N LEU A 19 6.61 13.88 -5.90
CA LEU A 19 7.16 12.55 -6.17
C LEU A 19 6.52 11.48 -5.29
N THR A 20 6.29 11.74 -4.00
CA THR A 20 5.56 10.80 -3.13
C THR A 20 4.16 10.54 -3.66
N TRP A 21 3.43 11.59 -4.02
CA TRP A 21 2.08 11.43 -4.55
C TRP A 21 2.08 10.61 -5.85
N LYS A 22 3.00 10.90 -6.79
CA LYS A 22 3.13 10.13 -8.05
C LYS A 22 3.48 8.67 -7.79
N PHE A 23 4.38 8.41 -6.85
CA PHE A 23 4.73 7.06 -6.41
C PHE A 23 3.48 6.33 -5.87
N CYS A 24 2.76 6.95 -4.92
CA CYS A 24 1.58 6.34 -4.33
C CYS A 24 0.49 6.07 -5.38
N HIS A 25 0.26 7.03 -6.28
CA HIS A 25 -0.70 6.88 -7.37
C HIS A 25 -0.34 5.73 -8.31
N LEU A 26 0.92 5.64 -8.74
CA LEU A 26 1.38 4.56 -9.61
C LEU A 26 1.24 3.20 -8.94
N LEU A 27 1.67 3.07 -7.67
CA LEU A 27 1.56 1.83 -6.93
C LEU A 27 0.08 1.41 -6.75
N HIS A 28 -0.79 2.36 -6.42
CA HIS A 28 -2.24 2.11 -6.34
C HIS A 28 -2.78 1.58 -7.68
N LYS A 29 -2.44 2.22 -8.81
CA LYS A 29 -2.88 1.76 -10.14
C LYS A 29 -2.35 0.37 -10.47
N LEU A 30 -1.09 0.07 -10.15
CA LEU A 30 -0.52 -1.26 -10.36
C LEU A 30 -1.18 -2.33 -9.48
N ILE A 31 -1.49 -2.02 -8.22
CA ILE A 31 -2.25 -2.93 -7.35
C ILE A 31 -3.65 -3.17 -7.92
N ARG A 32 -4.31 -2.12 -8.42
CA ARG A 32 -5.69 -2.17 -8.88
C ARG A 32 -5.87 -2.90 -10.21
N ASP A 33 -5.06 -2.52 -11.20
CA ASP A 33 -5.26 -2.88 -12.61
C ASP A 33 -4.10 -3.70 -13.20
N GLY A 34 -3.04 -3.93 -12.41
CA GLY A 34 -1.87 -4.71 -12.82
C GLY A 34 -2.05 -6.22 -12.65
N HIS A 35 -0.95 -6.95 -12.81
CA HIS A 35 -0.94 -8.41 -12.63
C HIS A 35 -1.23 -8.79 -11.17
N LYS A 36 -1.89 -9.94 -10.95
CA LYS A 36 -2.27 -10.44 -9.60
C LYS A 36 -1.11 -10.62 -8.62
N SER A 37 0.13 -10.72 -9.13
CA SER A 37 1.33 -10.81 -8.27
C SER A 37 1.76 -9.46 -7.70
N VAL A 38 1.33 -8.33 -8.27
CA VAL A 38 1.78 -7.00 -7.88
C VAL A 38 1.63 -6.74 -6.38
N PRO A 39 0.50 -7.05 -5.71
CA PRO A 39 0.37 -6.78 -4.28
C PRO A 39 1.40 -7.55 -3.44
N SER A 40 1.55 -8.86 -3.71
CA SER A 40 2.52 -9.71 -3.02
C SER A 40 3.96 -9.26 -3.28
N GLU A 41 4.29 -8.97 -4.55
CA GLU A 41 5.62 -8.51 -4.95
C GLU A 41 5.93 -7.09 -4.44
N SER A 42 4.91 -6.27 -4.15
CA SER A 42 5.09 -4.94 -3.59
C SER A 42 5.18 -4.96 -2.07
N HIS A 43 4.64 -6.00 -1.41
CA HIS A 43 4.66 -6.15 0.04
C HIS A 43 6.10 -6.14 0.62
N ARG A 44 7.10 -6.61 -0.14
CA ARG A 44 8.52 -6.53 0.27
C ARG A 44 9.00 -5.10 0.58
N TYR A 45 8.31 -4.07 0.06
CA TYR A 45 8.60 -2.66 0.30
C TYR A 45 7.70 -2.02 1.37
N PHE A 46 6.90 -2.80 2.10
CA PHE A 46 5.98 -2.32 3.14
C PHE A 46 6.68 -1.43 4.18
N VAL A 47 7.84 -1.86 4.68
CA VAL A 47 8.62 -1.10 5.67
C VAL A 47 9.04 0.25 5.10
N PHE A 48 9.52 0.26 3.85
CA PHE A 48 9.91 1.49 3.18
C PHE A 48 8.74 2.48 3.05
N ILE A 49 7.58 2.02 2.58
CA ILE A 49 6.37 2.87 2.42
C ILE A 49 5.91 3.41 3.79
N SER A 50 5.98 2.57 4.83
CA SER A 50 5.65 2.97 6.20
C SER A 50 6.60 4.05 6.74
N VAL A 51 7.91 3.95 6.46
CA VAL A 51 8.88 4.99 6.83
C VAL A 51 8.61 6.29 6.06
N VAL A 52 8.30 6.23 4.76
CA VAL A 52 7.93 7.41 3.98
C VAL A 52 6.72 8.11 4.60
N SER A 53 5.68 7.37 5.00
CA SER A 53 4.53 7.91 5.73
C SER A 53 4.94 8.68 6.99
N GLN A 54 5.80 8.10 7.83
CA GLN A 54 6.27 8.71 9.08
C GLN A 54 7.13 9.97 8.85
N CYS A 55 7.90 10.02 7.75
CA CYS A 55 8.66 11.21 7.38
C CYS A 55 7.73 12.42 7.15
N TRP A 56 6.57 12.23 6.53
CA TRP A 56 5.60 13.32 6.32
C TRP A 56 4.94 13.84 7.61
N VAL A 57 4.92 13.03 8.69
CA VAL A 57 4.52 13.47 10.04
C VAL A 57 5.63 14.28 10.72
N THR A 58 6.88 13.82 10.59
CA THR A 58 8.02 14.31 11.35
C THR A 58 8.68 15.54 10.72
N SER A 59 8.54 15.72 9.40
CA SER A 59 9.09 16.86 8.66
C SER A 59 8.37 18.15 9.06
N GLY A 60 8.92 18.84 10.05
CA GLY A 60 8.45 20.13 10.53
C GLY A 60 8.58 21.23 9.48
N SER A 61 7.59 22.12 9.50
CA SER A 61 7.55 23.46 8.88
C SER A 61 7.01 23.56 7.45
N ILE A 62 7.62 23.01 6.40
CA ILE A 62 7.21 23.37 5.02
C ILE A 62 6.01 22.55 4.50
N SER A 63 5.98 21.24 4.77
CA SER A 63 4.89 20.35 4.30
C SER A 63 3.59 20.47 5.09
N ARG A 64 3.59 21.20 6.21
CA ARG A 64 2.39 21.46 7.02
C ARG A 64 1.63 22.70 6.53
N HIS A 65 2.30 23.61 5.80
CA HIS A 65 1.69 24.82 5.26
C HIS A 65 0.97 24.59 3.92
N LEU A 66 1.35 23.54 3.18
CA LEU A 66 0.61 23.04 2.03
C LEU A 66 0.10 21.65 2.40
N ASP A 67 -1.21 21.46 2.56
CA ASP A 67 -1.94 20.23 2.97
C ASP A 67 -1.49 18.90 2.29
N THR A 68 -0.62 19.00 1.28
CA THR A 68 0.15 17.93 0.63
C THR A 68 0.87 16.97 1.58
N GLY A 69 1.40 17.42 2.73
CA GLY A 69 2.07 16.54 3.68
C GLY A 69 1.13 15.50 4.30
N ALA A 70 -0.03 15.94 4.79
CA ALA A 70 -1.05 15.06 5.35
C ALA A 70 -1.63 14.12 4.27
N GLY A 71 -1.85 14.63 3.05
CA GLY A 71 -2.31 13.81 1.93
C GLY A 71 -1.34 12.68 1.57
N ASN A 72 -0.04 12.96 1.51
CA ASN A 72 0.98 11.94 1.25
C ASN A 72 1.07 10.92 2.37
N GLU A 73 1.03 11.38 3.62
CA GLU A 73 1.03 10.53 4.81
C GLU A 73 -0.12 9.51 4.78
N GLN A 74 -1.34 9.99 4.55
CA GLN A 74 -2.55 9.18 4.49
C GLN A 74 -2.52 8.23 3.29
N TYR A 75 -2.03 8.68 2.14
CA TYR A 75 -1.98 7.83 0.95
C TYR A 75 -0.98 6.67 1.14
N CYS A 76 0.19 6.94 1.74
CA CYS A 76 1.12 5.88 2.11
C CYS A 76 0.50 4.88 3.10
N LYS A 77 -0.21 5.34 4.13
CA LYS A 77 -0.90 4.46 5.10
C LYS A 77 -1.94 3.56 4.41
N MET A 78 -2.79 4.15 3.57
CA MET A 78 -3.78 3.40 2.80
C MET A 78 -3.12 2.34 1.91
N LEU A 79 -1.95 2.62 1.32
CA LEU A 79 -1.22 1.63 0.54
C LEU A 79 -0.68 0.48 1.41
N CYS A 80 -0.14 0.79 2.60
CA CYS A 80 0.29 -0.23 3.55
C CYS A 80 -0.86 -1.15 3.96
N GLU A 81 -2.02 -0.58 4.32
CA GLU A 81 -3.24 -1.35 4.66
C GLU A 81 -3.70 -2.21 3.48
N ARG A 82 -3.66 -1.66 2.26
CA ARG A 82 -4.02 -2.38 1.05
C ARG A 82 -3.08 -3.56 0.76
N LEU A 83 -1.78 -3.40 0.99
CA LEU A 83 -0.81 -4.48 0.83
C LEU A 83 -1.01 -5.59 1.86
N GLU A 84 -1.24 -5.24 3.13
CA GLU A 84 -1.57 -6.22 4.18
C GLU A 84 -2.87 -6.96 3.90
N PHE A 85 -3.90 -6.24 3.44
CA PHE A 85 -5.17 -6.84 3.04
C PHE A 85 -4.98 -7.90 1.94
N HIS A 86 -4.23 -7.59 0.89
CA HIS A 86 -3.97 -8.56 -0.18
C HIS A 86 -2.98 -9.67 0.21
N ARG A 87 -2.14 -9.45 1.23
CA ARG A 87 -1.33 -10.52 1.82
C ARG A 87 -2.23 -11.52 2.57
N LYS A 88 -3.23 -11.05 3.30
CA LYS A 88 -4.18 -11.89 4.05
C LYS A 88 -5.21 -12.57 3.12
N TYR A 89 -5.64 -11.87 2.08
CA TYR A 89 -6.66 -12.34 1.13
C TYR A 89 -6.17 -12.27 -0.32
N PRO A 90 -5.18 -13.09 -0.71
CA PRO A 90 -4.59 -13.07 -2.05
C PRO A 90 -5.57 -13.41 -3.19
N GLN A 91 -6.68 -14.07 -2.87
CA GLN A 91 -7.78 -14.39 -3.78
C GLN A 91 -8.66 -13.19 -4.14
N ILE A 92 -8.62 -12.11 -3.35
CA ILE A 92 -9.41 -10.90 -3.63
C ILE A 92 -8.69 -10.07 -4.71
N PRO A 93 -9.36 -9.76 -5.83
CA PRO A 93 -8.74 -9.01 -6.92
C PRO A 93 -8.42 -7.58 -6.52
N GLY A 94 -7.37 -7.03 -7.13
CA GLY A 94 -6.86 -5.70 -6.86
C GLY A 94 -7.85 -4.56 -7.11
N ASN A 95 -8.86 -4.73 -7.96
CA ASN A 95 -9.90 -3.73 -8.21
C ASN A 95 -11.08 -3.81 -7.21
N LEU A 96 -11.04 -4.77 -6.27
CA LEU A 96 -12.07 -5.05 -5.27
C LEU A 96 -13.44 -5.44 -5.85
N VAL A 97 -13.52 -5.76 -7.15
CA VAL A 97 -14.72 -6.35 -7.75
C VAL A 97 -14.65 -7.85 -7.51
N VAL A 98 -15.17 -8.30 -6.36
CA VAL A 98 -15.00 -9.67 -5.90
C VAL A 98 -16.06 -10.59 -6.52
N PRO A 99 -15.67 -11.66 -7.23
CA PRO A 99 -16.61 -12.67 -7.70
C PRO A 99 -17.29 -13.41 -6.55
N GLU A 100 -18.56 -13.78 -6.72
CA GLU A 100 -19.34 -14.44 -5.66
C GLU A 100 -18.71 -15.75 -5.18
N ASN A 101 -18.10 -16.52 -6.08
CA ASN A 101 -17.41 -17.76 -5.72
C ASN A 101 -16.20 -17.53 -4.79
N VAL A 102 -15.51 -16.39 -4.94
CA VAL A 102 -14.39 -16.02 -4.06
C VAL A 102 -14.91 -15.62 -2.68
N LEU A 103 -16.02 -14.89 -2.61
CA LEU A 103 -16.65 -14.53 -1.34
C LEU A 103 -17.12 -15.76 -0.57
N ARG A 104 -17.78 -16.71 -1.26
CA ARG A 104 -18.23 -17.97 -0.66
C ARG A 104 -17.06 -18.80 -0.12
N ALA A 105 -15.94 -18.86 -0.85
CA ALA A 105 -14.75 -19.56 -0.39
C ALA A 105 -14.19 -18.94 0.91
N ILE A 106 -14.09 -17.62 0.97
CA ILE A 106 -13.63 -16.91 2.17
C ILE A 106 -14.56 -17.16 3.36
N GLN A 107 -15.88 -17.13 3.14
CA GLN A 107 -16.86 -17.39 4.19
C GLN A 107 -16.70 -18.80 4.77
N ASN A 108 -16.62 -19.81 3.90
CA ASN A 108 -16.46 -21.19 4.34
C ASN A 108 -15.15 -21.41 5.14
N ASP A 109 -14.06 -20.75 4.73
CA ASP A 109 -12.78 -20.81 5.46
C ASP A 109 -12.90 -20.22 6.88
N LEU A 110 -13.67 -19.14 7.04
CA LEU A 110 -13.91 -18.51 8.34
C LEU A 110 -14.80 -19.38 9.24
N ASP A 111 -15.86 -19.95 8.66
CA ASP A 111 -16.79 -20.83 9.38
C ASP A 111 -16.05 -22.08 9.88
N GLY A 112 -15.22 -22.71 9.04
CA GLY A 112 -14.39 -23.85 9.43
C GLY A 112 -13.34 -23.50 10.49
N ALA A 113 -12.77 -22.30 10.46
CA ALA A 113 -11.84 -21.85 11.49
C ALA A 113 -12.52 -21.66 12.86
N PHE A 114 -13.78 -21.22 12.89
CA PHE A 114 -14.57 -21.06 14.12
C PHE A 114 -15.01 -22.41 14.70
N GLU A 115 -15.41 -23.36 13.84
CA GLU A 115 -15.79 -24.71 14.29
C GLU A 115 -14.61 -25.52 14.85
N ALA A 116 -13.38 -25.20 14.46
CA ALA A 116 -12.16 -25.88 14.89
C ALA A 116 -11.55 -25.33 16.21
N SER A 117 -12.14 -24.28 16.80
CA SER A 117 -11.66 -23.57 18.00
C SER A 117 -12.56 -23.75 19.20
#